data_AF-A0A8S3UZQ5-F1
#
_entry.id   AF-A0A8S3UZQ5-F1
#
_cell.length_a   1.000
_cell.length_b   1.000
_cell.length_c   1.000
_cell.angle_alpha   90.00
_cell.angle_beta   90.00
_cell.angle_gamma   90.00
#
_symmetry.space_group_name_H-M   'P 1'
#
loop_
_entity.id
_entity.type
_entity.pdbx_description
1 polymer ?
#
loop_
_entity_poly.entity_id
_entity_poly.type
_entity_poly.pdbx_seq_one_letter_code
_entity_poly.pdbx_strand_id
1 'polypeptide(L)'
;MSVIDYLLAKPINIEKVLKFITSNFTTYSDHAPIHVQFKTDFTMQCNDINSNLMDGEESQFFKWNKEFRDLCYNALLVNADDLSLTIANMDIASQDGMDLCINNFTQCLTNVTAPFFKQMPKVKAKLKRNSQNQRVNTDKPWFDQKCKELYANYCKKLHTFNGKKTFNSHIDLNSAKKAYKKYECKLKRSYKRQEGYMLCKLKKDNPRKFYSLFRKNNQRKCDLNITDFF
;
A
#
# COMPACT_ATOMS: atom_id res chain seq x y z
N MET A 1 -6.63 -26.92 19.56
CA MET A 1 -6.38 -25.53 19.12
C MET A 1 -5.46 -25.59 17.93
N SER A 2 -5.83 -24.97 16.81
CA SER A 2 -4.98 -24.90 15.61
C SER A 2 -4.30 -23.52 15.58
N VAL A 3 -2.97 -23.50 15.46
CA VAL A 3 -2.22 -22.26 15.23
C VAL A 3 -2.27 -21.99 13.73
N ILE A 4 -3.07 -21.03 13.31
CA ILE A 4 -3.27 -20.68 11.87
C ILE A 4 -2.81 -19.25 11.54
N ASP A 5 -2.45 -18.48 12.56
CA ASP A 5 -1.96 -17.12 12.43
C ASP A 5 -0.44 -17.10 12.64
N TYR A 6 0.31 -16.54 11.69
CA TYR A 6 1.78 -16.58 11.67
C TYR A 6 2.39 -15.21 11.39
N LEU A 7 3.60 -15.00 11.92
CA LEU A 7 4.48 -13.90 11.52
C LEU A 7 5.58 -14.48 10.61
N LEU A 8 5.64 -14.03 9.36
CA LEU A 8 6.73 -14.35 8.46
C LEU A 8 7.76 -13.21 8.48
N ALA A 9 9.02 -13.54 8.75
CA ALA A 9 10.12 -12.59 8.77
C ALA A 9 11.36 -13.20 8.11
N LYS A 10 12.20 -12.35 7.51
CA LYS A 10 13.54 -12.76 7.05
C LYS A 10 14.37 -13.24 8.26
N PRO A 11 15.33 -14.17 8.10
CA PRO A 11 16.16 -14.66 9.20
C PRO A 11 16.79 -13.54 10.04
N ILE A 12 17.35 -12.52 9.38
CA ILE A 12 17.97 -11.34 10.02
C ILE A 12 17.02 -10.51 10.90
N ASN A 13 15.71 -10.65 10.71
CA ASN A 13 14.69 -9.93 11.47
C ASN A 13 14.04 -10.79 12.55
N ILE A 14 14.19 -12.12 12.50
CA ILE A 14 13.72 -13.04 13.55
C ILE A 14 14.53 -12.82 14.83
N GLU A 15 15.84 -12.63 14.72
CA GLU A 15 16.72 -12.32 15.87
C GLU A 15 16.35 -11.01 16.57
N LYS A 16 15.61 -10.14 15.89
CA LYS A 16 15.11 -8.87 16.45
C LYS A 16 13.77 -9.05 17.15
N VAL A 17 13.14 -10.23 17.15
CA VAL A 17 11.88 -10.45 17.88
C VAL A 17 12.20 -10.68 19.36
N LEU A 18 11.79 -9.74 20.22
CA LEU A 18 11.93 -9.85 21.68
C LEU A 18 10.80 -10.64 22.32
N LYS A 19 9.61 -10.55 21.75
CA LYS A 19 8.41 -11.16 22.34
C LYS A 19 7.43 -11.56 21.27
N PHE A 20 6.85 -12.73 21.43
CA PHE A 20 5.75 -13.24 20.62
C PHE A 20 4.70 -13.80 21.58
N ILE A 21 3.49 -13.22 21.57
CA ILE A 21 2.41 -13.61 22.49
C ILE A 21 1.13 -13.81 21.68
N THR A 22 0.46 -14.94 21.89
CA THR A 22 -0.92 -15.12 21.48
C THR A 22 -1.82 -14.61 22.61
N SER A 23 -2.61 -13.58 22.34
CA SER A 23 -3.54 -12.99 23.30
C SER A 23 -4.78 -13.86 23.47
N ASN A 24 -5.58 -13.62 24.51
CA ASN A 24 -6.84 -14.32 24.70
C ASN A 24 -7.83 -14.00 23.57
N PHE A 25 -8.75 -14.95 23.31
CA PHE A 25 -9.87 -14.73 22.41
C PHE A 25 -10.69 -13.52 22.85
N THR A 26 -11.22 -12.82 21.86
CA THR A 26 -12.11 -11.68 22.09
C THR A 26 -13.52 -12.07 21.69
N THR A 27 -14.53 -11.37 22.21
CA THR A 27 -15.92 -11.59 21.78
C THR A 27 -16.20 -11.14 20.34
N TYR A 28 -15.22 -10.54 19.67
CA TYR A 28 -15.36 -9.94 18.35
C TYR A 28 -14.77 -10.79 17.22
N SER A 29 -14.04 -11.86 17.54
CA SER A 29 -13.44 -12.76 16.55
C SER A 29 -13.19 -14.14 17.17
N ASP A 30 -13.36 -15.16 16.34
CA ASP A 30 -12.97 -16.55 16.56
C ASP A 30 -11.45 -16.77 16.45
N HIS A 31 -10.67 -15.75 16.09
CA HIS A 31 -9.20 -15.75 16.11
C HIS A 31 -8.63 -15.01 17.33
N ALA A 32 -7.46 -15.48 17.79
CA ALA A 32 -6.71 -14.89 18.89
C ALA A 32 -5.65 -13.89 18.37
N PRO A 33 -5.61 -12.62 18.84
CA PRO A 33 -4.64 -11.65 18.36
C PRO A 33 -3.19 -12.05 18.67
N ILE A 34 -2.29 -11.86 17.70
CA ILE A 34 -0.84 -12.04 17.91
C ILE A 34 -0.19 -10.70 18.23
N HIS A 35 0.57 -10.66 19.32
CA HIS A 35 1.39 -9.53 19.74
C HIS A 35 2.86 -9.85 19.55
N VAL A 36 3.54 -9.04 18.73
CA VAL A 36 4.97 -9.18 18.46
C VAL A 36 5.69 -7.90 18.89
N GLN A 37 6.75 -8.05 19.66
CA GLN A 37 7.64 -6.96 20.06
C GLN A 37 8.98 -7.13 19.38
N PHE A 38 9.46 -6.08 18.71
CA PHE A 38 10.78 -6.07 18.07
C PHE A 38 11.76 -5.24 18.89
N LYS A 39 13.00 -5.73 19.00
CA LYS A 39 14.17 -4.95 19.37
C LYS A 39 14.44 -4.00 18.23
N THR A 40 14.47 -2.72 18.55
CA THR A 40 14.83 -1.69 17.60
C THR A 40 16.03 -0.97 18.16
N ASP A 41 17.16 -1.06 17.45
CA ASP A 41 18.33 -0.28 17.78
C ASP A 41 18.14 1.11 17.17
N PHE A 42 17.31 1.93 17.82
CA PHE A 42 17.21 3.34 17.49
C PHE A 42 18.32 4.08 18.23
N THR A 43 19.48 4.26 17.61
CA THR A 43 20.31 5.43 17.91
C THR A 43 19.55 6.66 17.40
N MET A 44 18.76 7.29 18.29
CA MET A 44 18.26 8.63 18.03
C MET A 44 19.42 9.61 18.10
N GLN A 45 20.21 9.70 17.02
CA GLN A 45 20.91 10.92 16.72
C GLN A 45 19.92 11.85 16.02
N CYS A 46 19.18 12.62 16.83
CA CYS A 46 18.80 13.95 16.39
C CYS A 46 20.10 14.73 16.26
N ASN A 47 20.71 14.73 15.09
CA ASN A 47 21.51 15.82 14.55
C ASN A 47 21.82 15.53 13.08
N ASP A 48 21.49 16.53 12.27
CA ASP A 48 22.01 16.83 10.95
C ASP A 48 21.76 15.88 9.77
N ILE A 49 21.09 16.51 8.81
CA ILE A 49 21.12 16.29 7.38
C ILE A 49 22.56 15.90 6.97
N ASN A 50 22.69 14.74 6.32
CA ASN A 50 23.91 14.15 5.75
C ASN A 50 24.75 13.30 6.71
N SER A 51 24.35 12.04 6.88
CA SER A 51 25.32 10.97 7.07
C SER A 51 24.94 9.77 6.21
N ASN A 52 25.84 9.47 5.27
CA ASN A 52 25.84 8.28 4.42
C ASN A 52 26.08 7.06 5.30
N LEU A 53 25.00 6.42 5.77
CA LEU A 53 25.08 5.17 6.52
C LEU A 53 24.01 4.22 5.99
N MET A 54 24.32 3.65 4.84
CA MET A 54 24.15 2.25 4.50
C MET A 54 24.96 2.11 3.21
N ASP A 55 26.12 1.47 3.30
CA ASP A 55 26.76 0.87 2.12
C ASP A 55 25.78 -0.22 1.66
N GLY A 56 24.83 0.20 0.84
CA GLY A 56 23.71 -0.61 0.42
C GLY A 56 24.19 -1.49 -0.70
N GLU A 57 24.13 -2.80 -0.49
CA GLU A 57 23.82 -3.68 -1.61
C GLU A 57 22.63 -3.05 -2.33
N GLU A 58 22.83 -2.62 -3.58
CA GLU A 58 21.80 -2.00 -4.39
C GLU A 58 20.58 -2.91 -4.36
N SER A 59 19.55 -2.50 -3.63
CA SER A 59 18.32 -3.27 -3.54
C SER A 59 17.75 -3.39 -4.94
N GLN A 60 17.88 -4.57 -5.53
CA GLN A 60 17.37 -4.85 -6.86
C GLN A 60 15.84 -4.92 -6.79
N PHE A 61 15.16 -4.07 -7.56
CA PHE A 61 13.70 -4.06 -7.62
C PHE A 61 13.25 -4.83 -8.86
N PHE A 62 12.47 -5.88 -8.67
CA PHE A 62 11.86 -6.61 -9.77
C PHE A 62 10.37 -6.29 -9.84
N LYS A 63 9.87 -5.95 -11.03
CA LYS A 63 8.42 -5.77 -11.26
C LYS A 63 8.00 -6.52 -12.51
N TRP A 64 7.00 -7.38 -12.35
CA TRP A 64 6.38 -8.06 -13.48
C TRP A 64 5.69 -7.07 -14.42
N ASN A 65 6.09 -7.07 -15.70
CA ASN A 65 5.39 -6.37 -16.78
C ASN A 65 4.81 -7.40 -17.74
N LYS A 66 3.49 -7.33 -17.97
CA LYS A 66 2.79 -8.26 -18.87
C LYS A 66 3.26 -8.16 -20.32
N GLU A 67 3.78 -7.00 -20.73
CA GLU A 67 4.26 -6.76 -22.09
C GLU A 67 5.53 -7.56 -22.41
N PHE A 68 6.35 -7.90 -21.40
CA PHE A 68 7.57 -8.69 -21.57
C PHE A 68 7.37 -10.18 -21.34
N ARG A 69 6.12 -10.64 -21.17
CA ARG A 69 5.80 -12.05 -20.88
C ARG A 69 6.36 -12.99 -21.95
N ASP A 70 6.02 -12.73 -23.21
CA ASP A 70 6.34 -13.65 -24.31
C ASP A 70 7.84 -13.62 -24.63
N LEU A 71 8.48 -12.45 -24.49
CA LEU A 71 9.92 -12.29 -24.66
C LEU A 71 10.71 -13.02 -23.56
N CYS A 72 10.27 -12.92 -22.31
CA CYS A 72 10.87 -13.67 -21.22
C CYS A 72 10.65 -15.18 -21.38
N TYR A 73 9.47 -15.60 -21.83
CA TYR A 73 9.17 -17.01 -22.08
C TYR A 73 10.11 -17.59 -23.15
N ASN A 74 10.30 -16.88 -24.27
CA ASN A 74 11.23 -17.29 -25.31
C ASN A 74 12.69 -17.33 -24.82
N ALA A 75 13.10 -16.35 -24.00
CA ALA A 75 14.45 -16.35 -23.41
C ALA A 75 14.67 -17.54 -22.47
N LEU A 76 13.66 -17.93 -21.68
CA LEU A 76 13.72 -19.13 -20.83
C LEU A 76 13.80 -20.41 -21.66
N LEU A 77 13.07 -20.50 -22.77
CA LEU A 77 13.14 -21.66 -23.67
C LEU A 77 14.52 -21.81 -24.31
N VAL A 78 15.14 -20.72 -24.75
CA VAL A 78 16.47 -20.74 -25.36
C VAL A 78 17.56 -21.13 -24.36
N ASN A 79 17.41 -20.76 -23.08
CA ASN A 79 18.38 -21.03 -22.02
C ASN A 79 17.96 -22.23 -21.12
N ALA A 80 17.00 -23.05 -21.56
CA ALA A 80 16.47 -24.15 -20.75
C ALA A 80 17.53 -25.23 -20.48
N ASP A 81 18.36 -25.53 -21.48
CA ASP A 81 19.44 -26.52 -21.36
C ASP A 81 20.50 -26.04 -20.36
N ASP A 82 20.91 -24.76 -20.43
CA ASP A 82 21.86 -24.17 -19.49
C ASP A 82 21.32 -24.17 -18.04
N LEU A 83 20.03 -23.88 -17.86
CA LEU A 83 19.38 -23.98 -16.55
C LEU A 83 19.37 -25.43 -16.05
N SER A 84 19.14 -26.42 -16.91
CA SER A 84 19.15 -27.84 -16.54
C SER A 84 20.55 -28.33 -16.14
N LEU A 85 21.60 -27.82 -16.80
CA LEU A 85 23.00 -28.16 -16.51
C LEU A 85 23.46 -27.65 -15.14
N THR A 86 22.88 -26.56 -14.64
CA THR A 86 23.16 -26.08 -13.27
C THR A 86 22.70 -27.06 -12.19
N ILE A 87 21.73 -27.93 -12.51
CA ILE A 87 21.17 -28.92 -11.59
C ILE A 87 21.85 -30.28 -11.79
N ALA A 88 22.21 -30.64 -13.04
CA ALA A 88 22.70 -31.98 -13.39
C ALA A 88 24.14 -32.29 -12.92
N ASN A 89 24.97 -31.27 -12.66
CA ASN A 89 26.41 -31.44 -12.43
C ASN A 89 26.86 -31.19 -10.98
N MET A 90 25.94 -31.20 -10.00
CA MET A 90 26.24 -30.84 -8.61
C MET A 90 26.17 -32.05 -7.67
N ASP A 91 27.14 -32.15 -6.76
CA ASP A 91 27.10 -33.09 -5.65
C ASP A 91 26.09 -32.62 -4.60
N ILE A 92 24.89 -33.22 -4.63
CA ILE A 92 23.77 -32.92 -3.72
C ILE A 92 23.93 -33.68 -2.38
N ALA A 93 25.00 -34.44 -2.18
CA ALA A 93 25.18 -35.24 -0.97
C ALA A 93 25.47 -34.42 0.30
N SER A 94 25.71 -33.10 0.17
CA SER A 94 25.95 -32.19 1.29
C SER A 94 25.05 -30.94 1.25
N GLN A 95 24.79 -30.34 2.42
CA GLN A 95 24.02 -29.09 2.51
C GLN A 95 24.69 -27.94 1.74
N ASP A 96 26.03 -27.86 1.80
CA ASP A 96 26.80 -26.85 1.08
C ASP A 96 26.68 -27.03 -0.44
N GLY A 97 26.63 -28.27 -0.91
CA GLY A 97 26.39 -28.59 -2.33
C GLY A 97 24.98 -28.20 -2.78
N MET A 98 23.97 -28.40 -1.93
CA MET A 98 22.60 -27.93 -2.20
C MET A 98 22.52 -26.41 -2.28
N ASP A 99 23.11 -25.70 -1.32
CA ASP A 99 23.09 -24.24 -1.29
C ASP A 99 23.82 -23.65 -2.51
N LEU A 100 24.95 -24.25 -2.91
CA LEU A 100 25.67 -23.87 -4.14
C LEU A 100 24.83 -24.10 -5.40
N CYS A 101 24.14 -25.23 -5.49
CA CYS A 101 23.24 -25.55 -6.59
C CYS A 101 22.10 -24.52 -6.70
N ILE A 102 21.43 -24.23 -5.57
CA ILE A 102 20.35 -23.24 -5.51
C ILE A 102 20.86 -21.85 -5.92
N ASN A 103 22.04 -21.45 -5.44
CA ASN A 103 22.63 -20.15 -5.78
C ASN A 103 22.94 -20.06 -7.28
N ASN A 104 23.54 -21.09 -7.87
CA ASN A 104 23.89 -21.11 -9.29
C ASN A 104 22.65 -21.11 -10.19
N PHE A 105 21.64 -21.92 -9.84
CA PHE A 105 20.37 -21.92 -10.56
C PHE A 105 19.69 -20.55 -10.45
N THR A 106 19.62 -19.99 -9.25
CA THR A 106 19.00 -18.67 -9.01
C THR A 106 19.74 -17.56 -9.77
N GLN A 107 21.07 -17.61 -9.82
CA GLN A 107 21.87 -16.65 -10.56
C GLN A 107 21.64 -16.78 -12.06
N CYS A 108 21.62 -18.00 -12.61
CA CYS A 108 21.35 -18.23 -14.03
C CYS A 108 19.93 -17.77 -14.41
N LEU A 109 18.93 -18.13 -13.61
CA LEU A 109 17.55 -17.69 -13.79
C LEU A 109 17.43 -16.16 -13.70
N THR A 110 18.12 -15.54 -12.74
CA THR A 110 18.15 -14.09 -12.59
C THR A 110 18.79 -13.43 -13.81
N ASN A 111 19.87 -13.98 -14.36
CA ASN A 111 20.50 -13.43 -15.57
C ASN A 111 19.58 -13.47 -16.79
N VAL A 112 18.81 -14.56 -16.96
CA VAL A 112 17.85 -14.69 -18.06
C VAL A 112 16.66 -13.76 -17.89
N THR A 113 16.16 -13.62 -16.66
CA THR A 113 14.89 -12.91 -16.39
C THR A 113 15.08 -11.43 -16.03
N ALA A 114 16.25 -11.02 -15.53
CA ALA A 114 16.53 -9.65 -15.12
C ALA A 114 16.33 -8.61 -16.23
N PRO A 115 16.73 -8.82 -17.50
CA PRO A 115 16.49 -7.83 -18.56
C PRO A 115 15.01 -7.45 -18.72
N PHE A 116 14.09 -8.35 -18.37
CA PHE A 116 12.65 -8.16 -18.54
C PHE A 116 11.95 -7.56 -17.31
N PHE A 117 12.50 -7.80 -16.12
CA PHE A 117 11.82 -7.46 -14.85
C PHE A 117 12.65 -6.62 -13.87
N LYS A 118 13.99 -6.59 -14.03
CA LYS A 118 14.89 -5.80 -13.20
C LYS A 118 14.69 -4.34 -13.53
N GLN A 119 14.09 -3.63 -12.60
CA GLN A 119 14.09 -2.19 -12.62
C GLN A 119 15.47 -1.73 -12.21
N MET A 120 16.13 -0.95 -13.07
CA MET A 120 17.25 -0.12 -12.63
C MET A 120 16.82 0.58 -11.34
N PRO A 121 17.66 0.62 -10.29
CA PRO A 121 17.37 1.46 -9.14
C PRO A 121 17.08 2.83 -9.72
N LYS A 122 15.85 3.30 -9.55
CA LYS A 122 15.55 4.69 -9.86
C LYS A 122 16.48 5.43 -8.91
N VAL A 123 17.59 5.94 -9.42
CA VAL A 123 18.37 6.96 -8.76
C VAL A 123 17.29 7.90 -8.27
N LYS A 124 17.13 8.01 -6.96
CA LYS A 124 16.25 9.00 -6.39
C LYS A 124 16.94 10.31 -6.76
N ALA A 125 16.76 10.73 -8.02
CA ALA A 125 16.96 12.09 -8.43
C ALA A 125 16.19 12.82 -7.35
N LYS A 126 16.93 13.52 -6.49
CA LYS A 126 16.34 14.45 -5.55
C LYS A 126 15.47 15.29 -6.46
N LEU A 127 14.18 14.99 -6.48
CA LEU A 127 13.19 15.81 -7.14
C LEU A 127 13.33 17.11 -6.37
N LYS A 128 14.20 18.01 -6.86
CA LYS A 128 13.99 19.43 -6.70
C LYS A 128 12.52 19.56 -7.03
N ARG A 129 11.74 19.86 -5.99
CA ARG A 129 10.29 20.01 -6.07
C ARG A 129 10.06 21.12 -7.10
N ASN A 130 10.01 20.76 -8.38
CA ASN A 130 9.47 21.62 -9.40
C ASN A 130 7.98 21.70 -9.07
N SER A 131 7.62 22.83 -8.49
CA SER A 131 6.32 23.25 -8.02
C SER A 131 5.35 23.46 -9.18
N GLN A 132 5.20 22.49 -10.07
CA GLN A 132 4.38 22.62 -11.29
C GLN A 132 3.36 21.50 -11.46
N ASN A 133 2.97 20.87 -10.35
CA ASN A 133 1.63 20.31 -10.20
C ASN A 133 1.12 20.67 -8.80
N GLN A 134 0.90 21.97 -8.58
CA GLN A 134 -0.08 22.37 -7.57
C GLN A 134 -1.42 21.82 -8.07
N ARG A 135 -1.74 20.58 -7.69
CA ARG A 135 -3.15 20.21 -7.55
C ARG A 135 -3.70 21.31 -6.66
N VAL A 136 -4.51 22.20 -7.23
CA VAL A 136 -5.25 23.18 -6.43
C VAL A 136 -5.94 22.32 -5.40
N ASN A 137 -5.48 22.39 -4.16
CA ASN A 137 -5.99 21.59 -3.07
C ASN A 137 -7.31 22.28 -2.68
N THR A 138 -8.25 22.30 -3.62
CA THR A 138 -9.58 22.82 -3.40
C THR A 138 -10.17 21.87 -2.39
N ASP A 139 -10.34 22.39 -1.19
CA ASP A 139 -11.11 21.70 -0.17
C ASP A 139 -12.43 21.21 -0.76
N LYS A 140 -12.93 20.12 -0.23
CA LYS A 140 -14.23 19.60 -0.68
C LYS A 140 -15.27 20.71 -0.52
N PRO A 141 -16.28 20.80 -1.40
CA PRO A 141 -17.25 21.91 -1.39
C PRO A 141 -17.98 22.10 -0.05
N TRP A 142 -18.06 21.03 0.75
CA TRP A 142 -18.69 21.01 2.07
C TRP A 142 -17.73 21.24 3.23
N PHE A 143 -16.42 21.37 2.99
CA PHE A 143 -15.39 21.51 4.02
C PHE A 143 -15.14 22.99 4.33
N ASP A 144 -15.97 23.52 5.21
CA ASP A 144 -15.97 24.93 5.60
C ASP A 144 -14.79 25.30 6.53
N GLN A 145 -14.67 26.60 6.80
CA GLN A 145 -13.62 27.16 7.66
C GLN A 145 -13.64 26.57 9.08
N LYS A 146 -14.84 26.35 9.64
CA LYS A 146 -14.99 25.76 10.98
C LYS A 146 -14.51 24.31 11.03
N CYS A 147 -14.70 23.53 9.97
CA CYS A 147 -14.20 22.17 9.86
C CYS A 147 -12.66 22.15 9.80
N LYS A 148 -12.06 23.12 9.09
CA LYS A 148 -10.60 23.32 9.07
C LYS A 148 -10.04 23.62 10.45
N GLU A 149 -10.67 24.52 11.19
CA GLU A 149 -10.25 24.88 12.55
C GLU A 149 -10.31 23.69 13.50
N LEU A 150 -11.41 22.92 13.45
CA LEU A 150 -11.56 21.69 14.25
C LEU A 150 -10.53 20.63 13.86
N TYR A 151 -10.23 20.49 12.57
CA TYR A 151 -9.20 19.57 12.08
C TYR A 151 -7.80 20.00 12.55
N ALA A 152 -7.46 21.28 12.47
CA ALA A 152 -6.20 21.81 12.96
C ALA A 152 -6.05 21.60 14.47
N ASN A 153 -7.11 21.83 15.25
CA ASN A 153 -7.12 21.55 16.69
C ASN A 153 -6.90 20.06 16.99
N TYR A 154 -7.59 19.17 16.28
CA TYR A 154 -7.37 17.72 16.38
C TYR A 154 -5.90 17.35 16.09
N CYS A 155 -5.29 17.88 15.03
CA CYS A 155 -3.89 17.63 14.69
C CYS A 155 -2.93 18.12 15.79
N LYS A 156 -3.18 19.30 16.36
CA LYS A 156 -2.40 19.82 17.49
C LYS A 156 -2.46 18.88 18.70
N LYS A 157 -3.66 18.44 19.10
CA LYS A 157 -3.83 17.51 20.22
C LYS A 157 -3.23 16.13 19.95
N LEU A 158 -3.28 15.65 18.71
CA LEU A 158 -2.62 14.41 18.29
C LEU A 158 -1.11 14.50 18.45
N HIS A 159 -0.51 15.62 18.03
CA HIS A 159 0.91 15.86 18.23
C HIS A 159 1.29 15.90 19.72
N THR A 160 0.51 16.60 20.55
CA THR A 160 0.71 16.61 22.01
C THR A 160 0.63 15.21 22.62
N PHE A 161 -0.37 14.41 22.23
CA PHE A 161 -0.52 13.03 22.70
C PHE A 161 0.67 12.16 22.29
N ASN A 162 1.10 12.24 21.03
CA ASN A 162 2.24 11.46 20.54
C ASN A 162 3.55 11.78 21.29
N GLY A 163 3.72 13.04 21.73
CA GLY A 163 4.89 13.46 22.49
C GLY A 163 4.86 13.06 23.98
N LYS A 164 3.73 13.24 24.67
CA LYS A 164 3.66 13.09 26.15
C LYS A 164 2.95 11.81 26.63
N LYS A 165 2.02 11.28 25.83
CA LYS A 165 1.19 10.08 26.12
C LYS A 165 0.57 10.06 27.54
N THR A 166 0.20 11.23 28.08
CA THR A 166 -0.45 11.33 29.40
C THR A 166 -1.96 11.11 29.31
N PHE A 167 -2.58 10.74 30.43
CA PHE A 167 -4.03 10.60 30.55
C PHE A 167 -4.79 11.85 30.08
N ASN A 168 -4.36 13.04 30.53
CA ASN A 168 -4.96 14.32 30.11
C ASN A 168 -4.81 14.56 28.60
N SER A 169 -3.65 14.24 28.02
CA SER A 169 -3.45 14.38 26.56
C SER A 169 -4.32 13.41 25.75
N HIS A 170 -4.63 12.24 26.32
CA HIS A 170 -5.54 11.26 25.71
C HIS A 170 -7.00 11.73 25.75
N ILE A 171 -7.46 12.31 26.87
CA ILE A 171 -8.79 12.92 26.98
C ILE A 171 -8.94 14.06 25.96
N ASP A 172 -7.96 14.97 25.93
CA ASP A 172 -7.95 16.11 25.00
C ASP A 172 -8.01 15.69 23.54
N LEU A 173 -7.22 14.67 23.16
CA LEU A 173 -7.22 14.11 21.82
C LEU A 173 -8.59 13.54 21.45
N ASN A 174 -9.19 12.75 22.35
CA ASN A 174 -10.49 12.12 22.10
C ASN A 174 -11.61 13.15 22.00
N SER A 175 -11.59 14.18 22.85
CA SER A 175 -12.55 15.30 22.79
C SER A 175 -12.43 16.05 21.46
N ALA A 176 -11.21 16.44 21.06
CA ALA A 176 -10.96 17.15 19.81
C ALA A 176 -11.34 16.30 18.57
N LYS A 177 -11.00 15.01 18.58
CA LYS A 177 -11.38 14.05 17.52
C LYS A 177 -12.90 13.93 17.39
N LYS A 178 -13.61 13.81 18.52
CA LYS A 178 -15.09 13.70 18.56
C LYS A 178 -15.75 14.96 18.00
N ALA A 179 -15.28 16.15 18.41
CA ALA A 179 -15.79 17.42 17.92
C ALA A 179 -15.61 17.57 16.41
N TYR A 180 -14.40 17.31 15.90
CA TYR A 180 -14.10 17.33 14.46
C TYR A 180 -14.98 16.35 13.68
N LYS A 181 -15.02 15.07 14.07
CA LYS A 181 -15.77 14.04 13.34
C LYS A 181 -17.27 14.27 13.37
N LYS A 182 -17.83 14.74 14.48
CA LYS A 182 -19.25 15.11 14.56
C LYS A 182 -19.60 16.21 13.55
N TYR A 183 -18.76 17.24 13.46
CA TYR A 183 -18.98 18.36 12.55
C TYR A 183 -18.76 17.98 11.07
N GLU A 184 -17.69 17.23 10.77
CA GLU A 184 -17.41 16.68 9.44
C GLU A 184 -18.60 15.86 8.92
N CYS A 185 -19.17 14.98 9.76
CA CYS A 185 -20.34 14.18 9.41
C CYS A 185 -21.59 15.04 9.16
N LYS A 186 -21.80 16.10 9.96
CA LYS A 186 -22.92 17.04 9.76
C LYS A 186 -22.84 17.71 8.38
N LEU A 187 -21.67 18.21 8.02
CA LEU A 187 -21.43 18.88 6.74
C LEU A 187 -21.64 17.95 5.55
N LYS A 188 -21.05 16.74 5.60
CA LYS A 188 -21.25 15.71 4.56
C LYS A 188 -22.73 15.37 4.35
N ARG A 189 -23.48 15.18 5.45
CA ARG A 189 -24.92 14.87 5.38
C ARG A 189 -25.73 16.03 4.81
N SER A 190 -25.43 17.25 5.22
CA SER A 190 -26.09 18.46 4.70
C SER A 190 -25.85 18.62 3.20
N TYR A 191 -24.60 18.45 2.77
CA TYR A 191 -24.22 18.56 1.36
C TYR A 191 -24.92 17.49 0.49
N LYS A 192 -24.86 16.21 0.89
CA LYS A 192 -25.56 15.13 0.17
C LYS A 192 -27.07 15.36 0.09
N ARG A 193 -27.66 15.93 1.14
CA ARG A 193 -29.08 16.28 1.15
C ARG A 193 -29.38 17.40 0.14
N GLN A 194 -28.55 18.45 0.10
CA GLN A 194 -28.66 19.52 -0.89
C GLN A 194 -28.50 19.00 -2.33
N GLU A 195 -27.52 18.12 -2.59
CA GLU A 195 -27.39 17.43 -3.88
C GLU A 195 -28.66 16.67 -4.26
N GLY A 196 -29.24 15.92 -3.31
CA GLY A 196 -30.52 15.25 -3.50
C GLY A 196 -31.66 16.22 -3.87
N TYR A 197 -31.78 17.36 -3.17
CA TYR A 197 -32.77 18.38 -3.50
C TYR A 197 -32.55 18.98 -4.89
N MET A 198 -31.31 19.27 -5.27
CA MET A 198 -30.98 19.79 -6.60
C MET A 198 -31.34 18.77 -7.69
N LEU A 199 -31.09 17.48 -7.47
CA LEU A 199 -31.49 16.42 -8.39
C LEU A 199 -33.01 16.28 -8.49
N CYS A 200 -33.74 16.34 -7.37
CA CYS A 200 -35.20 16.33 -7.37
C CYS A 200 -35.79 17.54 -8.10
N LYS A 201 -35.21 18.72 -7.90
CA LYS A 201 -35.60 19.94 -8.62
C LYS A 201 -35.32 19.82 -10.12
N LEU A 202 -34.12 19.37 -10.49
CA LEU A 202 -33.75 19.14 -11.90
C LEU A 202 -34.67 18.13 -12.57
N LYS A 203 -35.08 17.06 -11.87
CA LYS A 203 -36.03 16.07 -12.38
C LYS A 203 -37.39 16.69 -12.71
N LYS A 204 -37.87 17.64 -11.89
CA LYS A 204 -39.15 18.34 -12.09
C LYS A 204 -39.06 19.38 -13.19
N ASP A 205 -38.03 20.23 -13.13
CA ASP A 205 -37.91 21.41 -13.99
C ASP A 205 -37.36 21.07 -15.38
N ASN A 206 -36.49 20.05 -15.49
CA ASN A 206 -35.88 19.63 -16.75
C ASN A 206 -35.60 18.11 -16.76
N PRO A 207 -36.64 17.27 -16.93
CA PRO A 207 -36.51 15.81 -16.87
C PRO A 207 -35.56 15.25 -17.94
N ARG A 208 -35.52 15.85 -19.14
CA ARG A 208 -34.59 15.42 -20.21
C ARG A 208 -33.13 15.55 -19.77
N LYS A 209 -32.75 16.68 -19.18
CA LYS A 209 -31.41 16.90 -18.64
C LYS A 209 -31.11 15.97 -17.48
N PHE A 210 -32.08 15.76 -16.58
CA PHE A 210 -31.94 14.80 -15.46
C PHE A 210 -31.60 13.39 -15.96
N TYR A 211 -32.39 12.80 -16.86
CA TYR A 211 -32.14 11.45 -17.36
C TYR A 211 -30.86 11.34 -18.21
N SER A 212 -30.45 12.42 -18.89
CA SER A 212 -29.19 12.45 -19.65
C SER A 212 -27.96 12.20 -18.76
N LEU A 213 -27.98 12.64 -17.49
CA LEU A 213 -26.89 12.44 -16.54
C LEU A 213 -26.68 10.96 -16.17
N PHE A 214 -27.74 10.16 -16.22
CA PHE A 214 -27.70 8.73 -15.89
C PHE A 214 -27.52 7.84 -17.12
N ARG A 215 -27.75 8.37 -18.33
CA ARG A 215 -27.69 7.60 -19.59
C ARG A 215 -26.26 7.24 -20.02
N LYS A 216 -25.24 8.01 -19.60
CA LYS A 216 -23.83 7.77 -19.96
C LYS A 216 -23.21 6.52 -19.31
N ASN A 217 -23.77 6.00 -18.22
CA ASN A 217 -23.22 4.82 -17.54
C ASN A 217 -23.75 3.48 -18.07
N ASN A 218 -24.75 3.48 -18.96
CA ASN A 218 -25.29 2.27 -19.59
C ASN A 218 -24.66 1.96 -20.96
N GLN A 219 -23.68 2.73 -21.43
CA GLN A 219 -22.87 2.39 -22.61
C GLN A 219 -21.72 1.43 -22.26
N ARG A 220 -21.99 0.36 -21.50
CA ARG A 220 -21.18 -0.85 -21.68
C ARG A 220 -21.59 -1.38 -23.05
N LYS A 221 -20.65 -1.43 -24.00
CA LYS A 221 -20.84 -2.13 -25.28
C LYS A 221 -21.36 -3.53 -24.96
N CYS A 222 -22.61 -3.79 -25.32
CA CYS A 222 -23.11 -5.15 -25.41
C CYS A 222 -22.69 -5.58 -26.81
N ASP A 223 -21.59 -6.32 -26.93
CA ASP A 223 -21.13 -6.93 -28.18
C ASP A 223 -21.95 -8.19 -28.49
N LEU A 224 -23.27 -8.10 -28.39
CA LEU A 224 -24.18 -9.15 -28.84
C LEU A 224 -25.12 -8.53 -29.85
N ASN A 225 -24.91 -8.90 -31.10
CA ASN A 225 -25.69 -8.41 -32.21
C ASN A 225 -27.01 -9.19 -32.24
N ILE A 226 -28.13 -8.53 -32.49
CA ILE A 226 -29.45 -9.19 -32.46
C ILE A 226 -29.60 -10.23 -33.59
N THR A 227 -28.70 -10.16 -34.58
CA THR A 227 -28.50 -11.15 -35.64
C THR A 227 -27.91 -12.46 -35.13
N ASP A 228 -27.33 -12.50 -33.93
CA ASP A 228 -26.82 -13.73 -33.33
C ASP A 228 -27.94 -14.57 -32.71
N PHE A 229 -29.19 -14.10 -32.76
CA PHE A 229 -30.38 -14.75 -32.21
C PHE A 229 -31.47 -15.10 -33.24
N PHE A 230 -31.25 -14.83 -34.53
CA PHE A 230 -32.16 -15.24 -35.62
C PHE A 230 -31.40 -15.98 -36.70
#